data_AF-A0A7S0LYX7-F1
#
_entry.id   AF-A0A7S0LYX7-F1
#
_cell.length_a   1.000
_cell.length_b   1.000
_cell.length_c   1.000
_cell.angle_alpha   90.00
_cell.angle_beta   90.00
_cell.angle_gamma   90.00
#
_symmetry.space_group_name_H-M   'P 1'
#
loop_
_entity.id
_entity.type
_entity.pdbx_description
1 polymer ?
#
loop_
_entity_poly.entity_id
_entity_poly.type
_entity_poly.pdbx_seq_one_letter_code
_entity_poly.pdbx_strand_id
1 'polypeptide(L)'
;VQASCMHPILLGKVKSWALVSNGMFQVEGSHQYCRLEGAGKSTNDSKCRLKFAKLKSTGRAIEKVVRSYGQDVSMLVDLCRQSIVFDEIADIVKCVQAITNDTEAIVIRVKNRLDLSYDSSISAGYRDVALNLRIANKDSIELGVETHVCELQLLLRPFAELKSDEGHKRYVTFRNMRGE
;
A
#
# COMPACT_ATOMS: atom_id res chain seq x y z
N VAL A 1 18.41 4.70 -4.35
CA VAL A 1 18.86 5.36 -3.10
C VAL A 1 17.67 5.94 -2.34
N GLN A 2 16.94 6.94 -2.88
CA GLN A 2 15.80 7.56 -2.17
C GLN A 2 14.71 6.57 -1.70
N ALA A 3 14.23 5.68 -2.58
CA ALA A 3 13.20 4.69 -2.21
C ALA A 3 13.62 3.77 -1.06
N SER A 4 14.92 3.43 -0.98
CA SER A 4 15.48 2.62 0.10
C SER A 4 15.48 3.35 1.44
N CYS A 5 15.76 4.65 1.44
CA CYS A 5 15.68 5.52 2.62
C CYS A 5 14.22 5.76 3.05
N MET A 6 13.31 5.98 2.09
CA MET A 6 11.89 6.23 2.37
C MET A 6 11.14 4.97 2.84
N HIS A 7 11.60 3.78 2.45
CA HIS A 7 10.95 2.52 2.81
C HIS A 7 10.68 2.31 4.31
N PRO A 8 11.69 2.41 5.21
CA PRO A 8 11.46 2.28 6.65
C PRO A 8 10.58 3.40 7.22
N ILE A 9 10.66 4.63 6.68
CA ILE A 9 9.84 5.77 7.10
C ILE A 9 8.36 5.51 6.81
N LEU A 10 8.04 5.13 5.57
CA LEU A 10 6.69 4.74 5.17
C LEU A 10 6.18 3.58 6.03
N LEU A 11 7.02 2.57 6.27
CA LEU A 11 6.63 1.43 7.07
C LEU A 11 6.28 1.83 8.53
N GLY A 12 7.03 2.77 9.12
CA GLY A 12 6.72 3.31 10.45
C GLY A 12 5.34 3.97 10.50
N LYS A 13 5.05 4.85 9.53
CA LYS A 13 3.74 5.50 9.39
C LYS A 13 2.60 4.51 9.19
N VAL A 14 2.78 3.56 8.27
CA VAL A 14 1.80 2.52 7.96
C VAL A 14 1.44 1.68 9.19
N LYS A 15 2.43 1.33 10.01
CA LYS A 15 2.19 0.63 11.29
C LYS A 15 1.38 1.47 12.27
N SER A 16 1.71 2.76 12.39
CA SER A 16 0.97 3.70 13.25
C SER A 16 -0.49 3.87 12.80
N TRP A 17 -0.71 4.11 11.50
CA TRP A 17 -2.05 4.23 10.94
C TRP A 17 -2.86 2.95 11.10
N ALA A 18 -2.25 1.78 10.88
CA ALA A 18 -2.93 0.49 11.09
C ALA A 18 -3.35 0.29 12.55
N LEU A 19 -2.49 0.65 13.51
CA LEU A 19 -2.79 0.50 14.94
C LEU A 19 -4.02 1.31 15.38
N VAL A 20 -4.18 2.54 14.87
CA VAL A 20 -5.32 3.42 15.23
C VAL A 20 -6.60 3.12 14.43
N SER A 21 -6.51 2.30 13.39
CA SER A 21 -7.63 2.01 12.47
C SER A 21 -8.01 0.53 12.39
N ASN A 22 -7.57 -0.30 13.35
CA ASN A 22 -7.82 -1.76 13.36
C ASN A 22 -7.27 -2.51 12.12
N GLY A 23 -6.28 -1.92 11.46
CA GLY A 23 -5.64 -2.49 10.28
C GLY A 23 -4.80 -3.74 10.58
N MET A 24 -4.70 -4.61 9.58
CA MET A 24 -4.01 -5.90 9.67
C MET A 24 -2.98 -6.06 8.56
N PHE A 25 -2.06 -7.00 8.78
CA PHE A 25 -1.04 -7.40 7.83
C PHE A 25 -1.03 -8.92 7.66
N GLN A 26 -0.66 -9.37 6.47
CA GLN A 26 -0.53 -10.81 6.19
C GLN A 26 0.62 -11.40 7.01
N VAL A 27 0.43 -12.58 7.55
CA VAL A 27 1.47 -13.35 8.22
C VAL A 27 2.37 -14.00 7.16
N GLU A 28 3.69 -13.94 7.36
CA GLU A 28 4.67 -14.50 6.46
C GLU A 28 4.50 -16.02 6.33
N GLY A 29 4.41 -16.51 5.09
CA GLY A 29 4.21 -17.93 4.82
C GLY A 29 2.78 -18.44 5.03
N SER A 30 1.80 -17.59 5.34
CA SER A 30 0.40 -18.02 5.50
C SER A 30 -0.60 -17.05 4.86
N HIS A 31 -1.86 -17.48 4.77
CA HIS A 31 -2.99 -16.65 4.34
C HIS A 31 -3.69 -15.95 5.52
N GLN A 32 -3.15 -16.07 6.73
CA GLN A 32 -3.71 -15.42 7.90
C GLN A 32 -3.30 -13.96 7.95
N TYR A 33 -4.14 -13.15 8.60
CA TYR A 33 -3.89 -11.76 8.87
C TYR A 33 -3.85 -11.55 10.38
N CYS A 34 -2.90 -10.74 10.85
CA CYS A 34 -2.86 -10.35 12.25
C CYS A 34 -2.71 -8.83 12.41
N ARG A 35 -3.22 -8.32 13.53
CA ARG A 35 -3.11 -6.92 13.92
C ARG A 35 -1.77 -6.70 14.63
N LEU A 36 -1.30 -5.46 14.63
CA LEU A 36 -0.19 -5.08 15.51
C LEU A 36 -0.74 -4.94 16.92
N GLU A 37 -0.10 -5.58 17.90
CA GLU A 37 -0.40 -5.32 19.30
C GLU A 37 0.30 -4.04 19.76
N GLY A 38 -0.42 -3.20 20.52
CA GLY A 38 0.19 -2.05 21.20
C GLY A 38 1.19 -2.53 22.26
N ALA A 39 2.18 -1.70 22.58
CA ALA A 39 3.32 -2.03 23.45
C ALA A 39 3.00 -2.39 24.93
N GLY A 40 1.74 -2.73 25.27
CA GLY A 40 1.25 -2.92 26.63
C GLY A 40 0.53 -4.24 26.94
N LYS A 41 0.47 -5.22 26.05
CA LYS A 41 -0.09 -6.55 26.37
C LYS A 41 0.97 -7.64 26.24
N SER A 42 1.49 -8.02 27.40
CA SER A 42 2.26 -9.25 27.57
C SER A 42 1.29 -10.43 27.57
N THR A 43 1.07 -11.02 26.40
CA THR A 43 0.59 -12.40 26.27
C THR A 43 1.66 -13.20 25.55
N ASN A 44 1.80 -14.48 25.91
CA ASN A 44 2.71 -15.48 25.32
C ASN A 44 2.45 -15.65 23.81
N ASP A 45 2.76 -14.64 23.02
CA ASP A 45 2.34 -14.55 21.64
C ASP A 45 3.46 -15.09 20.75
N SER A 46 3.11 -16.14 20.02
CA SER A 46 3.98 -16.70 18.99
C SER A 46 4.41 -15.55 18.09
N LYS A 47 5.71 -15.25 18.07
CA LYS A 47 6.30 -14.09 17.39
C LYS A 47 5.91 -14.09 15.90
N CYS A 48 4.76 -13.49 15.60
CA CYS A 48 4.13 -13.59 14.30
C CYS A 48 4.92 -12.73 13.33
N ARG A 49 5.57 -13.34 12.33
CA ARG A 49 6.34 -12.61 11.33
C ARG A 49 5.37 -12.00 10.33
N LEU A 50 5.26 -10.68 10.32
CA LEU A 50 4.42 -9.95 9.38
C LEU A 50 5.10 -9.74 8.03
N LYS A 51 4.34 -9.92 6.96
CA LYS A 51 4.76 -9.68 5.59
C LYS A 51 4.45 -8.24 5.18
N PHE A 52 5.49 -7.49 4.89
CA PHE A 52 5.41 -6.14 4.32
C PHE A 52 5.81 -6.14 2.85
N ALA A 53 5.32 -5.16 2.08
CA ALA A 53 5.68 -5.05 0.69
C ALA A 53 7.16 -4.70 0.55
N LYS A 54 7.87 -5.39 -0.34
CA LYS A 54 9.24 -5.04 -0.72
C LYS A 54 9.20 -3.89 -1.72
N LEU A 55 10.33 -3.18 -1.86
CA LEU A 55 10.52 -2.24 -2.95
C LEU A 55 10.25 -2.90 -4.30
N LYS A 56 9.68 -2.13 -5.22
CA LYS A 56 9.48 -2.58 -6.60
C LYS A 56 10.83 -2.96 -7.21
N SER A 57 10.92 -4.13 -7.83
CA SER A 57 12.15 -4.55 -8.50
C SER A 57 12.44 -3.69 -9.73
N THR A 58 13.71 -3.53 -10.06
CA THR A 58 14.18 -2.74 -11.21
C THR A 58 13.51 -3.17 -12.51
N GLY A 59 13.44 -4.48 -12.78
CA GLY A 59 12.79 -5.00 -13.99
C GLY A 59 11.31 -4.62 -14.09
N ARG A 60 10.57 -4.69 -12.97
CA ARG A 60 9.15 -4.29 -12.91
C ARG A 60 8.95 -2.78 -12.99
N ALA A 61 9.91 -1.99 -12.49
CA ALA A 61 9.90 -0.54 -12.62
C ALA A 61 10.08 -0.12 -14.09
N ILE A 62 11.10 -0.66 -14.76
CA ILE A 62 11.37 -0.38 -16.18
C ILE A 62 10.17 -0.79 -17.03
N GLU A 63 9.65 -2.01 -16.85
CA GLU A 63 8.49 -2.48 -17.61
C GLU A 63 7.29 -1.54 -17.45
N LYS A 64 7.01 -1.07 -16.23
CA LYS A 64 5.87 -0.19 -15.96
C LYS A 64 6.05 1.18 -16.60
N VAL A 65 7.25 1.76 -16.54
CA VAL A 65 7.56 3.05 -17.16
C VAL A 65 7.42 2.99 -18.68
N VAL A 66 7.99 1.96 -19.30
CA VAL A 66 7.96 1.80 -20.76
C VAL A 66 6.54 1.53 -21.27
N ARG A 67 5.79 0.65 -20.60
CA ARG A 67 4.47 0.24 -21.10
C ARG A 67 3.35 1.21 -20.77
N SER A 68 3.32 1.72 -19.54
CA SER A 68 2.14 2.41 -19.03
C SER A 68 2.31 3.93 -18.93
N TYR A 69 3.54 4.45 -19.00
CA TYR A 69 3.83 5.87 -18.78
C TYR A 69 4.60 6.54 -19.92
N GLY A 70 4.66 5.91 -21.10
CA GLY A 70 5.31 6.52 -22.27
C GLY A 70 6.78 6.90 -22.03
N GLN A 71 7.49 6.11 -21.22
CA GLN A 71 8.87 6.36 -20.79
C GLN A 71 9.07 7.53 -19.80
N ASP A 72 8.00 8.16 -19.33
CA ASP A 72 8.11 9.18 -18.28
C ASP A 72 8.30 8.52 -16.90
N VAL A 73 9.54 8.60 -16.41
CA VAL A 73 9.93 8.07 -15.10
C VAL A 73 9.28 8.83 -13.93
N SER A 74 8.88 10.08 -14.12
CA SER A 74 8.26 10.90 -13.05
C SER A 74 6.90 10.36 -12.61
N MET A 75 6.26 9.57 -13.48
CA MET A 75 4.96 8.92 -13.23
C MET A 75 5.07 7.62 -12.41
N LEU A 76 6.30 7.16 -12.10
CA LEU A 76 6.53 5.95 -11.30
C LEU A 76 6.45 6.21 -9.79
N VAL A 77 5.21 6.31 -9.30
CA VAL A 77 4.89 6.69 -7.91
C VAL A 77 4.70 5.52 -6.94
N ASP A 78 5.07 4.30 -7.34
CA ASP A 78 4.86 3.06 -6.56
C ASP A 78 6.14 2.21 -6.42
N LEU A 79 7.31 2.87 -6.43
CA LEU A 79 8.60 2.25 -6.07
C LEU A 79 8.60 1.83 -4.59
N CYS A 80 8.26 2.78 -3.72
CA CYS A 80 7.99 2.54 -2.31
C CYS A 80 6.47 2.42 -2.11
N ARG A 81 6.03 1.26 -1.62
CA ARG A 81 4.59 0.98 -1.46
C ARG A 81 4.32 0.08 -0.28
N GLN A 82 3.13 0.19 0.29
CA GLN A 82 2.63 -0.70 1.35
C GLN A 82 1.13 -0.95 1.19
N SER A 83 0.61 -1.90 1.96
CA SER A 83 -0.83 -2.17 2.04
C SER A 83 -1.26 -2.42 3.49
N ILE A 84 -2.47 -1.98 3.83
CA ILE A 84 -3.15 -2.32 5.07
C ILE A 84 -4.46 -3.02 4.72
N VAL A 85 -4.76 -4.11 5.42
CA VAL A 85 -5.96 -4.92 5.20
C VAL A 85 -6.96 -4.70 6.33
N PHE A 86 -8.25 -4.61 6.01
CA PHE A 86 -9.33 -4.34 6.94
C PHE A 86 -10.47 -5.35 6.77
N ASP A 87 -11.21 -5.60 7.84
CA ASP A 87 -12.43 -6.40 7.77
C ASP A 87 -13.64 -5.54 7.34
N GLU A 88 -13.66 -4.27 7.76
CA GLU A 88 -14.80 -3.37 7.62
C GLU A 88 -14.45 -2.09 6.84
N ILE A 89 -15.40 -1.59 6.05
CA ILE A 89 -15.26 -0.30 5.33
C ILE A 89 -15.12 0.86 6.33
N ALA A 90 -15.81 0.79 7.46
CA ALA A 90 -15.73 1.81 8.50
C ALA A 90 -14.29 2.02 9.01
N ASP A 91 -13.50 0.95 9.08
CA ASP A 91 -12.11 1.01 9.51
C ASP A 91 -11.18 1.58 8.42
N ILE A 92 -11.49 1.35 7.13
CA ILE A 92 -10.83 2.07 6.02
C ILE A 92 -11.06 3.57 6.14
N VAL A 93 -12.30 4.00 6.42
CA VAL A 93 -12.63 5.42 6.60
C VAL A 93 -11.84 6.01 7.77
N LYS A 94 -11.78 5.32 8.90
CA LYS A 94 -10.93 5.74 10.05
C LYS A 94 -9.47 5.85 9.67
N CYS A 95 -8.94 4.91 8.89
CA CYS A 95 -7.55 4.96 8.42
C CYS A 95 -7.29 6.18 7.53
N VAL A 96 -8.19 6.45 6.57
CA VAL A 96 -8.08 7.64 5.71
C VAL A 96 -8.12 8.92 6.55
N GLN A 97 -9.02 9.01 7.52
CA GLN A 97 -9.09 10.15 8.45
C GLN A 97 -7.81 10.32 9.27
N ALA A 98 -7.25 9.22 9.78
CA ALA A 98 -5.98 9.24 10.51
C ALA A 98 -4.83 9.74 9.63
N ILE A 99 -4.77 9.32 8.36
CA ILE A 99 -3.77 9.79 7.39
C ILE A 99 -3.96 11.28 7.09
N THR A 100 -5.20 11.74 6.87
CA THR A 100 -5.47 13.15 6.53
C THR A 100 -5.23 14.10 7.71
N ASN A 101 -5.34 13.60 8.94
CA ASN A 101 -5.06 14.36 10.16
C ASN A 101 -3.58 14.33 10.57
N ASP A 102 -2.77 13.49 9.94
CA ASP A 102 -1.34 13.38 10.20
C ASP A 102 -0.59 14.52 9.49
N THR A 103 -0.06 15.46 10.27
CA THR A 103 0.61 16.66 9.75
C THR A 103 1.89 16.37 8.98
N GLU A 104 2.48 15.19 9.15
CA GLU A 104 3.68 14.77 8.41
C GLU A 104 3.31 14.07 7.09
N ALA A 105 2.03 13.77 6.85
CA ALA A 105 1.56 13.04 5.68
C ALA A 105 0.86 13.98 4.68
N ILE A 106 1.43 14.12 3.50
CA ILE A 106 0.87 14.97 2.44
C ILE A 106 0.21 14.09 1.40
N VAL A 107 -1.12 14.14 1.34
CA VAL A 107 -1.90 13.39 0.34
C VAL A 107 -1.80 14.07 -1.02
N ILE A 108 -1.23 13.36 -2.00
CA ILE A 108 -1.07 13.84 -3.38
C ILE A 108 -2.25 13.42 -4.25
N ARG A 109 -2.73 12.18 -4.07
CA ARG A 109 -3.84 11.63 -4.85
C ARG A 109 -4.55 10.55 -4.07
N VAL A 110 -5.87 10.48 -4.22
CA VAL A 110 -6.70 9.36 -3.76
C VAL A 110 -7.37 8.72 -4.98
N LYS A 111 -7.33 7.39 -5.04
CA LYS A 111 -8.08 6.57 -6.00
C LYS A 111 -9.01 5.68 -5.20
N ASN A 112 -10.28 6.05 -5.13
CA ASN A 112 -11.32 5.24 -4.48
C ASN A 112 -11.90 4.26 -5.50
N ARG A 113 -11.41 3.01 -5.51
CA ARG A 113 -11.99 1.96 -6.33
C ARG A 113 -13.09 1.19 -5.59
N LEU A 114 -13.42 1.52 -4.34
CA LEU A 114 -14.57 0.94 -3.63
C LEU A 114 -15.89 1.65 -3.98
N ASP A 115 -15.82 2.82 -4.60
CA ASP A 115 -17.00 3.55 -5.07
C ASP A 115 -17.88 2.66 -5.99
N LEU A 116 -19.20 2.78 -5.86
CA LEU A 116 -20.15 2.04 -6.69
C LEU A 116 -20.16 2.55 -8.13
N SER A 117 -19.81 3.82 -8.35
CA SER A 117 -19.70 4.38 -9.70
C SER A 117 -18.37 4.04 -10.38
N TYR A 118 -17.46 3.36 -9.68
CA TYR A 118 -16.18 2.96 -10.26
C TYR A 118 -16.38 1.80 -11.25
N ASP A 119 -16.04 2.01 -12.52
CA ASP A 119 -16.05 0.96 -13.53
C ASP A 119 -14.98 -0.09 -13.22
N SER A 120 -15.40 -1.20 -12.59
CA SER A 120 -14.51 -2.29 -12.21
C SER A 120 -13.87 -3.03 -13.40
N SER A 121 -14.38 -2.86 -14.63
CA SER A 121 -13.81 -3.50 -15.82
C SER A 121 -12.40 -2.98 -16.13
N ILE A 122 -12.11 -1.72 -15.78
CA ILE A 122 -10.80 -1.10 -16.02
C ILE A 122 -9.71 -1.61 -15.08
N SER A 123 -10.09 -2.20 -13.94
CA SER A 123 -9.16 -2.79 -12.98
C SER A 123 -9.22 -4.31 -12.94
N ALA A 124 -9.91 -4.96 -13.87
CA ALA A 124 -10.19 -6.40 -13.84
C ALA A 124 -10.85 -6.86 -12.52
N GLY A 125 -11.76 -6.03 -11.98
CA GLY A 125 -12.49 -6.32 -10.75
C GLY A 125 -11.77 -5.95 -9.45
N TYR A 126 -10.55 -5.38 -9.50
CA TYR A 126 -9.84 -4.96 -8.29
C TYR A 126 -10.51 -3.77 -7.63
N ARG A 127 -10.70 -3.87 -6.30
CA ARG A 127 -11.29 -2.84 -5.44
C ARG A 127 -10.39 -2.57 -4.23
N ASP A 128 -9.98 -1.32 -4.06
CA ASP A 128 -9.17 -0.81 -2.96
C ASP A 128 -9.32 0.73 -2.87
N VAL A 129 -8.82 1.32 -1.79
CA VAL A 129 -8.52 2.76 -1.75
C VAL A 129 -7.01 2.92 -1.84
N ALA A 130 -6.52 3.48 -2.94
CA ALA A 130 -5.09 3.73 -3.11
C ALA A 130 -4.77 5.21 -2.92
N LEU A 131 -3.82 5.51 -2.05
CA LEU A 131 -3.32 6.85 -1.78
C LEU A 131 -1.89 6.99 -2.30
N ASN A 132 -1.62 8.08 -3.01
CA ASN A 132 -0.25 8.55 -3.24
C ASN A 132 0.07 9.62 -2.21
N LEU A 133 1.15 9.42 -1.46
CA LEU A 133 1.49 10.22 -0.29
C LEU A 133 2.96 10.65 -0.35
N ARG A 134 3.27 11.81 0.22
CA ARG A 134 4.64 12.16 0.65
C ARG A 134 4.67 12.18 2.17
N ILE A 135 5.82 11.84 2.75
CA ILE A 135 6.03 11.92 4.20
C ILE A 135 7.10 12.97 4.43
N ALA A 136 6.75 14.03 5.14
CA ALA A 136 7.60 15.17 5.47
C ALA A 136 7.80 15.27 6.99
N ASN A 137 8.41 14.24 7.56
CA ASN A 137 8.86 14.20 8.95
C ASN A 137 10.35 14.53 9.06
N LYS A 138 10.85 14.66 10.30
CA LYS A 138 12.27 14.94 10.58
C LYS A 138 13.22 14.02 9.80
N ASP A 139 13.03 12.70 9.88
CA ASP A 139 13.90 11.71 9.23
C ASP A 139 13.91 11.86 7.71
N SER A 140 12.74 12.08 7.10
CA SER A 140 12.62 12.24 5.65
C SER A 140 13.29 13.51 5.13
N ILE A 141 13.24 14.59 5.92
CA ILE A 141 13.86 15.88 5.61
C ILE A 141 15.37 15.79 5.77
N GLU A 142 15.87 15.21 6.87
CA GLU A 142 17.30 15.01 7.11
C GLU A 142 17.96 14.14 6.02
N LEU A 143 17.21 13.16 5.50
CA LEU A 143 17.66 12.29 4.41
C LEU A 143 17.43 12.87 3.01
N GLY A 144 16.76 14.03 2.88
CA GLY A 144 16.44 14.66 1.58
C GLY A 144 15.52 13.82 0.69
N VAL A 145 14.57 13.10 1.30
CA VAL A 145 13.63 12.19 0.62
C VAL A 145 12.16 12.56 0.85
N GLU A 146 11.86 13.68 1.51
CA GLU A 146 10.51 14.16 1.83
C GLU A 146 9.64 14.41 0.60
N THR A 147 10.25 14.60 -0.57
CA THR A 147 9.54 14.76 -1.85
C THR A 147 9.18 13.42 -2.52
N HIS A 148 9.68 12.28 -2.02
CA HIS A 148 9.44 10.97 -2.59
C HIS A 148 7.98 10.52 -2.44
N VAL A 149 7.32 10.23 -3.55
CA VAL A 149 5.93 9.75 -3.55
C VAL A 149 5.88 8.24 -3.29
N CYS A 150 5.10 7.86 -2.30
CA CYS A 150 4.79 6.48 -1.94
C CYS A 150 3.36 6.11 -2.34
N GLU A 151 3.10 4.82 -2.52
CA GLU A 151 1.74 4.29 -2.69
C GLU A 151 1.31 3.51 -1.43
N LEU A 152 0.14 3.83 -0.87
CA LEU A 152 -0.51 3.05 0.18
C LEU A 152 -1.83 2.51 -0.34
N GLN A 153 -2.03 1.20 -0.24
CA GLN A 153 -3.28 0.53 -0.61
C GLN A 153 -4.05 0.10 0.64
N LEU A 154 -5.32 0.49 0.74
CA LEU A 154 -6.23 0.05 1.80
C LEU A 154 -7.21 -0.94 1.17
N LEU A 155 -7.20 -2.19 1.64
CA LEU A 155 -7.99 -3.28 1.06
C LEU A 155 -8.92 -3.88 2.10
N LEU A 156 -10.11 -4.29 1.67
CA LEU A 156 -10.90 -5.23 2.46
C LEU A 156 -10.31 -6.63 2.33
N ARG A 157 -10.38 -7.42 3.41
CA ARG A 157 -9.83 -8.78 3.47
C ARG A 157 -10.26 -9.66 2.28
N PRO A 158 -11.55 -9.71 1.89
CA PRO A 158 -11.96 -10.52 0.73
C PRO A 158 -11.24 -10.12 -0.57
N PHE A 159 -11.00 -8.81 -0.78
CA PHE A 159 -10.26 -8.34 -1.96
C PHE A 159 -8.76 -8.59 -1.85
N ALA A 160 -8.18 -8.52 -0.65
CA ALA A 160 -6.79 -8.87 -0.42
C ALA A 160 -6.51 -10.37 -0.66
N GLU A 161 -7.43 -11.24 -0.26
CA GLU A 161 -7.36 -12.69 -0.51
C GLU A 161 -7.49 -13.02 -2.01
N LEU A 162 -8.38 -12.32 -2.73
CA LEU A 162 -8.49 -12.45 -4.19
C LEU A 162 -7.23 -11.94 -4.93
N LYS A 163 -6.47 -11.02 -4.33
CA LYS A 163 -5.17 -10.53 -4.82
C LYS A 163 -4.02 -11.54 -4.63
N SER A 164 -4.34 -12.79 -4.27
CA SER A 164 -3.38 -13.91 -4.24
C SER A 164 -2.56 -14.01 -5.53
N ASP A 165 -1.46 -14.76 -5.49
CA ASP A 165 -0.57 -14.91 -6.65
C ASP A 165 -1.31 -15.39 -7.91
N GLU A 166 -2.37 -16.19 -7.77
CA GLU A 166 -3.24 -16.58 -8.89
C GLU A 166 -4.13 -15.44 -9.41
N GLY A 167 -4.72 -14.64 -8.51
CA GLY A 167 -5.45 -13.43 -8.90
C GLY A 167 -4.55 -12.38 -9.54
N HIS A 168 -3.31 -12.26 -9.07
CA HIS A 168 -2.31 -11.38 -9.67
C HIS A 168 -1.87 -11.88 -11.05
N LYS A 169 -1.66 -13.19 -11.24
CA LYS A 169 -1.39 -13.77 -12.57
C LYS A 169 -2.52 -13.49 -13.55
N ARG A 170 -3.78 -13.69 -13.15
CA ARG A 170 -4.96 -13.39 -13.98
C ARG A 170 -5.02 -11.92 -14.37
N TYR A 171 -4.75 -11.01 -13.43
CA TYR A 171 -4.65 -9.57 -13.71
C TYR A 171 -3.55 -9.25 -14.72
N VAL A 172 -2.35 -9.83 -14.55
CA VAL A 172 -1.24 -9.62 -15.48
C VAL A 172 -1.61 -10.09 -16.89
N THR A 173 -2.26 -11.25 -17.02
CA THR A 173 -2.74 -11.77 -18.30
C THR A 173 -3.78 -10.84 -18.93
N PHE A 174 -4.82 -10.43 -18.18
CA PHE A 174 -5.84 -9.50 -18.65
C PHE A 174 -5.24 -8.17 -19.10
N ARG A 175 -4.36 -7.58 -18.28
CA ARG A 175 -3.68 -6.32 -18.60
C ARG A 175 -2.83 -6.44 -19.87
N ASN A 176 -2.02 -7.51 -19.97
CA ASN A 176 -1.18 -7.72 -21.15
C ASN A 176 -2.01 -7.88 -22.44
N MET A 177 -3.22 -8.46 -22.36
CA MET A 177 -4.14 -8.56 -23.51
C MET A 177 -4.70 -7.22 -23.97
N ARG A 178 -4.74 -6.19 -23.11
CA ARG A 178 -5.21 -4.83 -23.46
C ARG A 178 -4.13 -3.97 -24.14
N GLY A 179 -2.88 -4.43 -24.20
CA GLY A 179 -1.78 -3.66 -24.79
C GLY A 179 -1.26 -2.50 -23.92
N GLU A 180 -1.55 -2.52 -22.61
CA GLU A 180 -1.10 -1.53 -21.59
C GLU A 180 0.07 -2.03 -20.70
#